data_AF-A0A1U7TFC9-F1
#
_entry.id   AF-A0A1U7TFC9-F1
#
_cell.length_a   1.000
_cell.length_b   1.000
_cell.length_c   1.000
_cell.angle_alpha   90.00
_cell.angle_beta   90.00
_cell.angle_gamma   90.00
#
_symmetry.space_group_name_H-M   'P 1'
#
loop_
_entity.id
_entity.type
_entity.pdbx_description
1 polymer ?
#
loop_
_entity_poly.entity_id
_entity_poly.type
_entity_poly.pdbx_seq_one_letter_code
_entity_poly.pdbx_strand_id
1 'polypeptide(L)'
;MCESKSRKRVRISEPALKSRRLQEALRVDSSNSDCEETLIFLKERLGSFSRELLQAKQDLQDLLIAKEEQEDLLRKRERELTALKGALKEEVSSHDQEMDKLKEQYDAELQSLRESVEEATKNVEVLASRSNTSEQNQVGAEIRVKALKEENEKLQGRIGELEWSVTQLQRQIDGMKEDKAKVKETLRKYEGEIQQLEEALVHARKEEKEAVSARRALESELEDAERNLSRTTQEQKQLSEKLKDESEQKEQLRRLKNEMENERWHLDKTIEKLQKEMADIVEASRTSTLELQNQLDEYKEKNRRELAEMQRQLREKTLEAEKSRLAAMKMQDEMRLMEEELRDYQRAQDEALTKRQLLEQTLKDLEYELEAKSHLKDDRSRLVKQMEDKVSQLEMELEEERNNSDLLSERITRSREQMEQVRSELLQERAVRQDLECDKISLERQNKDLKSRIIHLEGSYRSSKEGLVVQMEARIAELEDRLEGEERDRASLQLSNRRLERKVKELVMQVDDEHLSLTDQKDQLSLRLKAMKRQVEEAEEEIDRLESSKKKLQRELEEQMDVNEQLQGQLNAVKKDLRLKKLPSKVLDDMDDDDDLSTDGGSLCEVPLSFTFSKDSSAASQI
;
A
#
# COMPACT_ATOMS: atom_id res chain seq x y z
N MET A 1 -44.60 38.36 -25.48
CA MET A 1 -45.23 38.42 -24.13
C MET A 1 -44.31 37.70 -23.13
N CYS A 2 -44.35 38.00 -21.82
CA CYS A 2 -43.14 38.06 -20.96
C CYS A 2 -43.27 37.59 -19.46
N GLU A 3 -42.13 37.33 -18.77
CA GLU A 3 -41.76 37.44 -17.31
C GLU A 3 -41.95 36.31 -16.19
N SER A 4 -41.41 36.50 -14.93
CA SER A 4 -40.80 35.48 -13.98
C SER A 4 -40.51 35.88 -12.44
N LYS A 5 -39.93 35.03 -11.47
CA LYS A 5 -39.12 35.38 -10.17
C LYS A 5 -38.61 34.32 -9.04
N SER A 6 -37.52 34.59 -8.19
CA SER A 6 -36.90 33.83 -6.95
C SER A 6 -35.69 34.59 -6.12
N ARG A 7 -34.81 34.32 -5.05
CA ARG A 7 -34.14 33.30 -4.04
C ARG A 7 -33.44 33.91 -2.68
N LYS A 8 -32.71 33.19 -1.70
CA LYS A 8 -31.97 33.71 -0.41
C LYS A 8 -30.90 32.79 0.45
N ARG A 9 -30.11 33.23 1.53
CA ARG A 9 -29.15 32.45 2.50
C ARG A 9 -28.59 33.11 3.90
N VAL A 10 -27.67 32.50 4.77
CA VAL A 10 -27.20 32.88 6.22
C VAL A 10 -25.74 32.43 6.79
N ARG A 11 -25.25 32.69 8.09
CA ARG A 11 -23.86 32.39 8.78
C ARG A 11 -23.68 32.36 10.40
N ILE A 12 -22.48 32.13 11.08
CA ILE A 12 -22.19 31.84 12.60
C ILE A 12 -20.83 32.33 13.36
N SER A 13 -20.42 31.93 14.63
CA SER A 13 -19.30 32.48 15.56
C SER A 13 -18.63 31.61 16.76
N GLU A 14 -17.65 32.12 17.61
CA GLU A 14 -16.80 31.47 18.76
C GLU A 14 -16.32 32.49 19.93
N PRO A 15 -15.30 32.44 20.92
CA PRO A 15 -14.25 31.50 21.56
C PRO A 15 -13.91 31.57 23.16
N ALA A 16 -12.77 31.02 23.77
CA ALA A 16 -12.39 31.06 25.27
C ALA A 16 -10.89 30.76 25.82
N LEU A 17 -10.49 30.94 27.15
CA LEU A 17 -9.10 30.66 27.80
C LEU A 17 -8.94 30.57 29.41
N LYS A 18 -7.75 30.27 30.08
CA LYS A 18 -7.46 30.22 31.61
C LYS A 18 -5.96 30.12 32.20
N SER A 19 -5.68 29.96 33.54
CA SER A 19 -4.38 29.94 34.37
C SER A 19 -3.26 28.92 33.99
N ARG A 20 -3.46 28.27 32.87
CA ARG A 20 -2.73 27.08 32.45
C ARG A 20 -1.29 27.39 31.99
N ARG A 21 -1.01 28.67 31.69
CA ARG A 21 0.13 29.21 30.93
C ARG A 21 1.53 28.58 31.15
N LEU A 22 1.97 28.31 32.38
CA LEU A 22 3.31 27.73 32.61
C LEU A 22 3.36 26.21 32.44
N GLN A 23 2.27 25.51 32.74
CA GLN A 23 2.15 24.07 32.49
C GLN A 23 1.68 23.79 31.04
N GLU A 24 1.04 24.78 30.41
CA GLU A 24 0.97 24.90 28.96
C GLU A 24 2.37 25.08 28.37
N ALA A 25 3.20 26.05 28.82
CA ALA A 25 4.51 26.34 28.22
C ALA A 25 5.40 25.10 28.01
N LEU A 26 5.70 24.31 29.05
CA LEU A 26 6.53 23.10 28.90
C LEU A 26 5.87 22.00 28.04
N ARG A 27 4.53 21.94 28.03
CA ARG A 27 3.79 21.00 27.18
C ARG A 27 3.74 21.48 25.73
N VAL A 28 3.69 22.79 25.53
CA VAL A 28 3.82 23.50 24.26
C VAL A 28 5.24 23.35 23.73
N ASP A 29 6.29 23.32 24.55
CA ASP A 29 7.65 23.06 24.08
C ASP A 29 7.81 21.60 23.59
N SER A 30 7.26 20.61 24.30
CA SER A 30 7.23 19.23 23.78
C SER A 30 6.36 19.10 22.52
N SER A 31 5.18 19.75 22.49
CA SER A 31 4.33 19.76 21.29
C SER A 31 4.96 20.56 20.15
N ASN A 32 5.76 21.59 20.42
CA ASN A 32 6.53 22.33 19.44
C ASN A 32 7.62 21.45 18.86
N SER A 33 8.31 20.61 19.65
CA SER A 33 9.27 19.63 19.10
C SER A 33 8.61 18.69 18.08
N ASP A 34 7.46 18.09 18.44
CA ASP A 34 6.71 17.21 17.53
C ASP A 34 6.13 17.98 16.33
N CYS A 35 5.72 19.24 16.54
CA CYS A 35 5.27 20.15 15.48
C CYS A 35 6.42 20.66 14.60
N GLU A 36 7.65 20.74 15.10
CA GLU A 36 8.85 21.14 14.37
C GLU A 36 9.37 19.99 13.52
N GLU A 37 9.42 18.74 14.02
CA GLU A 37 9.73 17.58 13.17
C GLU A 37 8.67 17.38 12.08
N THR A 38 7.37 17.50 12.40
CA THR A 38 6.31 17.42 11.38
C THR A 38 6.30 18.63 10.45
N LEU A 39 6.65 19.84 10.90
CA LEU A 39 6.89 21.00 10.03
C LEU A 39 8.09 20.80 9.12
N ILE A 40 9.20 20.20 9.61
CA ILE A 40 10.37 19.89 8.79
C ILE A 40 10.00 18.88 7.72
N PHE A 41 9.36 17.75 8.07
CA PHE A 41 8.91 16.75 7.12
C PHE A 41 7.91 17.33 6.10
N LEU A 42 6.94 18.14 6.53
CA LEU A 42 6.00 18.83 5.64
C LEU A 42 6.69 19.88 4.76
N LYS A 43 7.74 20.56 5.24
CA LYS A 43 8.51 21.56 4.51
C LYS A 43 9.48 20.94 3.50
N GLU A 44 10.07 19.79 3.82
CA GLU A 44 10.84 18.97 2.86
C GLU A 44 9.94 18.39 1.78
N ARG A 45 8.76 17.87 2.15
CA ARG A 45 7.77 17.32 1.21
C ARG A 45 7.10 18.40 0.36
N LEU A 46 6.81 19.57 0.93
CA LEU A 46 6.41 20.76 0.17
C LEU A 46 7.56 21.24 -0.73
N GLY A 47 8.81 21.09 -0.30
CA GLY A 47 10.01 21.39 -1.08
C GLY A 47 10.34 20.38 -2.17
N SER A 48 9.94 19.11 -2.06
CA SER A 48 9.98 18.14 -3.17
C SER A 48 8.87 18.47 -4.16
N PHE A 49 7.63 18.62 -3.68
CA PHE A 49 6.47 18.95 -4.52
C PHE A 49 6.63 20.30 -5.24
N SER A 50 7.27 21.29 -4.61
CA SER A 50 7.62 22.56 -5.27
C SER A 50 8.69 22.42 -6.35
N ARG A 51 9.65 21.48 -6.20
CA ARG A 51 10.65 21.17 -7.24
C ARG A 51 10.03 20.36 -8.38
N GLU A 52 9.19 19.37 -8.06
CA GLU A 52 8.42 18.58 -9.03
C GLU A 52 7.48 19.49 -9.86
N LEU A 53 6.80 20.43 -9.22
CA LEU A 53 5.96 21.44 -9.89
C LEU A 53 6.80 22.42 -10.75
N LEU A 54 8.00 22.79 -10.31
CA LEU A 54 8.91 23.63 -11.10
C LEU A 54 9.44 22.88 -12.33
N GLN A 55 9.78 21.60 -12.18
CA GLN A 55 10.24 20.73 -13.26
C GLN A 55 9.12 20.51 -14.28
N ALA A 56 7.93 20.08 -13.84
CA ALA A 56 6.77 19.88 -14.72
C ALA A 56 6.36 21.17 -15.46
N LYS A 57 6.59 22.35 -14.86
CA LYS A 57 6.42 23.64 -15.53
C LYS A 57 7.49 23.88 -16.61
N GLN A 58 8.75 23.55 -16.34
CA GLN A 58 9.84 23.63 -17.32
C GLN A 58 9.59 22.67 -18.49
N ASP A 59 9.31 21.40 -18.19
CA ASP A 59 9.03 20.37 -19.20
C ASP A 59 7.86 20.78 -20.12
N LEU A 60 6.81 21.38 -19.56
CA LEU A 60 5.66 21.90 -20.32
C LEU A 60 6.03 23.15 -21.16
N GLN A 61 6.96 23.98 -20.70
CA GLN A 61 7.46 25.13 -21.46
C GLN A 61 8.37 24.67 -22.63
N ASP A 62 9.20 23.65 -22.41
CA ASP A 62 10.06 23.07 -23.44
C ASP A 62 9.25 22.32 -24.51
N LEU A 63 8.17 21.63 -24.10
CA LEU A 63 7.19 21.03 -25.02
C LEU A 63 6.42 22.06 -25.86
N LEU A 64 6.15 23.25 -25.34
CA LEU A 64 5.54 24.34 -26.12
C LEU A 64 6.50 24.85 -27.21
N ILE A 65 7.80 25.01 -26.89
CA ILE A 65 8.83 25.41 -27.85
C ILE A 65 8.95 24.34 -28.96
N ALA A 66 9.06 23.06 -28.60
CA ALA A 66 9.14 21.97 -29.57
C ALA A 66 7.91 21.90 -30.50
N LYS A 67 6.71 22.23 -29.99
CA LYS A 67 5.49 22.34 -30.79
C LYS A 67 5.55 23.51 -31.78
N GLU A 68 6.03 24.68 -31.36
CA GLU A 68 6.19 25.85 -32.24
C GLU A 68 7.22 25.57 -33.35
N GLU A 69 8.34 24.93 -33.03
CA GLU A 69 9.32 24.48 -34.03
C GLU A 69 8.73 23.48 -35.04
N GLN A 70 7.91 22.54 -34.58
CA GLN A 70 7.26 21.55 -35.44
C GLN A 70 6.20 22.20 -36.37
N GLU A 71 5.42 23.16 -35.88
CA GLU A 71 4.50 23.95 -36.72
C GLU A 71 5.26 24.77 -37.76
N ASP A 72 6.40 25.37 -37.41
CA ASP A 72 7.22 26.12 -38.35
C ASP A 72 7.93 25.26 -39.39
N LEU A 73 8.26 24.00 -39.05
CA LEU A 73 8.70 23.00 -40.02
C LEU A 73 7.57 22.61 -40.99
N LEU A 74 6.34 22.42 -40.50
CA LEU A 74 5.17 22.18 -41.37
C LEU A 74 4.93 23.36 -42.32
N ARG A 75 4.91 24.60 -41.81
CA ARG A 75 4.78 25.83 -42.62
C ARG A 75 5.89 25.97 -43.67
N LYS A 76 7.10 25.46 -43.42
CA LYS A 76 8.18 25.40 -44.42
C LYS A 76 7.88 24.37 -45.50
N ARG A 77 7.50 23.14 -45.13
CA ARG A 77 7.12 22.08 -46.09
C ARG A 77 5.90 22.42 -46.94
N GLU A 78 4.91 23.13 -46.39
CA GLU A 78 3.74 23.62 -47.15
C GLU A 78 4.14 24.63 -48.24
N ARG A 79 5.09 25.53 -47.94
CA ARG A 79 5.65 26.48 -48.92
C ARG A 79 6.46 25.76 -50.00
N GLU A 80 7.29 24.80 -49.62
CA GLU A 80 8.06 23.95 -50.55
C GLU A 80 7.12 23.17 -51.50
N LEU A 81 6.09 22.51 -50.96
CA LEU A 81 5.09 21.79 -51.75
C LEU A 81 4.28 22.73 -52.66
N THR A 82 4.05 23.97 -52.26
CA THR A 82 3.38 24.98 -53.09
C THR A 82 4.29 25.46 -54.22
N ALA A 83 5.58 25.69 -53.95
CA ALA A 83 6.57 26.05 -54.96
C ALA A 83 6.78 24.92 -55.98
N LEU A 84 6.89 23.67 -55.54
CA LEU A 84 7.03 22.50 -56.42
C LEU A 84 5.78 22.28 -57.30
N LYS A 85 4.57 22.54 -56.77
CA LYS A 85 3.34 22.54 -57.57
C LYS A 85 3.28 23.70 -58.59
N GLY A 86 3.91 24.83 -58.28
CA GLY A 86 4.11 25.93 -59.23
C GLY A 86 5.03 25.51 -60.37
N ALA A 87 6.25 25.08 -60.04
CA ALA A 87 7.26 24.63 -61.00
C ALA A 87 6.74 23.52 -61.94
N LEU A 88 6.09 22.49 -61.40
CA LEU A 88 5.51 21.41 -62.22
C LEU A 88 4.43 21.92 -63.18
N LYS A 89 3.67 22.95 -62.80
CA LYS A 89 2.65 23.57 -63.68
C LYS A 89 3.29 24.43 -64.77
N GLU A 90 4.36 25.14 -64.45
CA GLU A 90 5.16 25.92 -65.40
C GLU A 90 5.88 24.99 -66.40
N GLU A 91 6.43 23.87 -65.95
CA GLU A 91 7.11 22.87 -66.77
C GLU A 91 6.14 22.16 -67.73
N VAL A 92 4.95 21.74 -67.26
CA VAL A 92 3.87 21.24 -68.13
C VAL A 92 3.43 22.32 -69.13
N SER A 93 3.27 23.58 -68.70
CA SER A 93 2.88 24.66 -69.61
C SER A 93 3.97 25.02 -70.63
N SER A 94 5.27 24.83 -70.30
CA SER A 94 6.37 24.95 -71.27
C SER A 94 6.29 23.83 -72.30
N HIS A 95 6.05 22.60 -71.86
CA HIS A 95 5.93 21.45 -72.75
C HIS A 95 4.72 21.56 -73.70
N ASP A 96 3.56 22.01 -73.20
CA ASP A 96 2.40 22.31 -74.04
C ASP A 96 2.74 23.37 -75.10
N GLN A 97 3.41 24.46 -74.71
CA GLN A 97 3.86 25.51 -75.64
C GLN A 97 4.94 25.04 -76.63
N GLU A 98 5.81 24.11 -76.25
CA GLU A 98 6.79 23.48 -77.15
C GLU A 98 6.10 22.56 -78.16
N MET A 99 5.13 21.77 -77.70
CA MET A 99 4.30 20.92 -78.56
C MET A 99 3.44 21.74 -79.54
N ASP A 100 2.94 22.91 -79.15
CA ASP A 100 2.23 23.81 -80.06
C ASP A 100 3.18 24.51 -81.05
N LYS A 101 4.34 25.01 -80.61
CA LYS A 101 5.39 25.53 -81.52
C LYS A 101 5.84 24.49 -82.55
N LEU A 102 5.90 23.22 -82.17
CA LEU A 102 6.28 22.14 -83.09
C LEU A 102 5.19 21.87 -84.15
N LYS A 103 3.90 22.02 -83.79
CA LYS A 103 2.78 21.97 -84.76
C LYS A 103 2.83 23.18 -85.70
N GLU A 104 3.01 24.38 -85.17
CA GLU A 104 3.16 25.61 -85.96
C GLU A 104 4.35 25.53 -86.94
N GLN A 105 5.45 24.88 -86.55
CA GLN A 105 6.58 24.59 -87.44
C GLN A 105 6.20 23.62 -88.57
N TYR A 106 5.51 22.51 -88.27
CA TYR A 106 5.04 21.59 -89.32
C TYR A 106 4.01 22.22 -90.26
N ASP A 107 3.08 23.04 -89.75
CA ASP A 107 2.12 23.77 -90.57
C ASP A 107 2.78 24.86 -91.44
N ALA A 108 3.81 25.54 -90.92
CA ALA A 108 4.61 26.49 -91.68
C ALA A 108 5.46 25.80 -92.77
N GLU A 109 6.07 24.64 -92.50
CA GLU A 109 6.76 23.83 -93.52
C GLU A 109 5.77 23.35 -94.60
N LEU A 110 4.56 22.93 -94.21
CA LEU A 110 3.49 22.55 -95.14
C LEU A 110 2.93 23.73 -95.96
N GLN A 111 3.05 24.98 -95.48
CA GLN A 111 2.74 26.18 -96.26
C GLN A 111 3.89 26.54 -97.20
N SER A 112 5.15 26.51 -96.73
CA SER A 112 6.35 26.73 -97.54
C SER A 112 6.43 25.77 -98.74
N LEU A 113 6.09 24.48 -98.53
CA LEU A 113 5.98 23.48 -99.59
C LEU A 113 4.84 23.72 -100.60
N ARG A 114 3.83 24.55 -100.26
CA ARG A 114 2.77 24.96 -101.20
C ARG A 114 3.16 26.22 -101.96
N GLU A 115 3.75 27.20 -101.29
CA GLU A 115 4.28 28.42 -101.91
C GLU A 115 5.38 28.08 -102.93
N SER A 116 6.26 27.13 -102.61
CA SER A 116 7.26 26.59 -103.55
C SER A 116 6.66 25.91 -104.79
N VAL A 117 5.37 25.53 -104.78
CA VAL A 117 4.65 24.97 -105.94
C VAL A 117 3.92 26.07 -106.72
N GLU A 118 3.38 27.10 -106.06
CA GLU A 118 2.84 28.28 -106.76
C GLU A 118 3.93 29.12 -107.44
N GLU A 119 5.10 29.26 -106.84
CA GLU A 119 6.22 29.99 -107.45
C GLU A 119 6.80 29.24 -108.67
N ALA A 120 6.71 27.91 -108.67
CA ALA A 120 7.03 27.09 -109.85
C ALA A 120 6.03 27.29 -111.01
N THR A 121 4.74 27.54 -110.73
CA THR A 121 3.73 27.76 -111.79
C THR A 121 3.72 29.19 -112.34
N LYS A 122 4.15 30.20 -111.58
CA LYS A 122 4.17 31.62 -112.01
C LYS A 122 5.22 31.98 -113.08
N ASN A 123 6.18 31.10 -113.37
CA ASN A 123 7.40 31.46 -114.12
C ASN A 123 7.47 30.96 -115.58
N VAL A 124 6.35 30.55 -116.22
CA VAL A 124 6.39 29.88 -117.55
C VAL A 124 5.48 30.49 -118.65
N GLU A 125 4.54 31.40 -118.36
CA GLU A 125 3.56 31.86 -119.37
C GLU A 125 4.04 33.02 -120.30
N VAL A 126 5.30 33.47 -120.20
CA VAL A 126 5.87 34.61 -120.95
C VAL A 126 7.33 34.27 -121.36
N LEU A 127 7.74 34.13 -122.64
CA LEU A 127 7.26 34.75 -123.91
C LEU A 127 7.72 34.10 -125.28
N ALA A 128 6.92 34.22 -126.40
CA ALA A 128 7.28 34.10 -127.87
C ALA A 128 6.17 34.58 -128.91
N SER A 129 6.46 34.85 -130.24
CA SER A 129 5.53 34.97 -131.45
C SER A 129 6.13 35.62 -132.77
N ARG A 130 5.51 35.56 -134.01
CA ARG A 130 5.61 36.49 -135.26
C ARG A 130 5.03 36.00 -136.71
N SER A 131 4.30 36.78 -137.64
CA SER A 131 3.82 36.49 -139.13
C SER A 131 3.05 37.59 -140.09
N ASN A 132 2.71 37.45 -141.47
CA ASN A 132 1.88 38.33 -142.51
C ASN A 132 1.60 37.75 -144.04
N THR A 133 1.00 38.17 -145.26
CA THR A 133 0.18 39.22 -146.15
C THR A 133 -0.21 38.66 -147.67
N SER A 134 -0.77 39.14 -148.89
CA SER A 134 -1.55 40.22 -149.76
C SER A 134 -1.64 39.85 -151.38
N GLU A 135 -2.24 40.33 -152.58
CA GLU A 135 -3.43 41.05 -153.35
C GLU A 135 -3.26 41.13 -155.01
N GLN A 136 -3.96 41.64 -156.15
CA GLN A 136 -5.24 42.22 -156.88
C GLN A 136 -5.04 42.48 -158.52
N ASN A 137 -5.76 42.89 -159.68
CA ASN A 137 -7.12 43.21 -160.44
C ASN A 137 -7.13 43.42 -162.10
N GLN A 138 -8.21 43.77 -162.97
CA GLN A 138 -8.29 43.81 -164.57
C GLN A 138 -9.49 44.53 -165.49
N VAL A 139 -9.45 44.79 -166.90
CA VAL A 139 -10.53 45.35 -167.97
C VAL A 139 -10.16 45.35 -169.58
N GLY A 140 -10.75 45.69 -170.85
CA GLY A 140 -11.95 46.21 -171.76
C GLY A 140 -11.63 46.40 -173.38
N ALA A 141 -12.25 46.84 -174.60
CA ALA A 141 -13.51 47.24 -175.48
C ALA A 141 -13.20 47.42 -177.13
N GLU A 142 -13.84 47.84 -178.33
CA GLU A 142 -15.15 48.28 -179.13
C GLU A 142 -15.07 48.43 -180.80
N ILE A 143 -16.07 48.84 -181.73
CA ILE A 143 -16.17 48.74 -183.33
C ILE A 143 -17.03 49.75 -184.35
N ARG A 144 -17.13 49.65 -185.78
CA ARG A 144 -18.17 50.13 -186.94
C ARG A 144 -17.66 50.74 -188.41
N VAL A 145 -18.25 51.15 -189.65
CA VAL A 145 -19.41 51.07 -190.74
C VAL A 145 -19.26 52.11 -192.03
N LYS A 146 -19.83 52.36 -193.34
CA LYS A 146 -20.54 51.86 -194.68
C LYS A 146 -20.73 52.93 -195.96
N ALA A 147 -21.04 52.66 -197.32
CA ALA A 147 -21.26 53.63 -198.56
C ALA A 147 -22.01 53.21 -199.99
N LEU A 148 -22.26 54.06 -201.12
CA LEU A 148 -22.90 53.79 -202.55
C LEU A 148 -23.00 54.90 -203.80
N LYS A 149 -23.32 54.67 -205.16
CA LYS A 149 -23.67 55.64 -206.39
C LYS A 149 -24.18 55.10 -207.86
N GLU A 150 -24.59 55.92 -208.94
CA GLU A 150 -25.21 55.60 -210.36
C GLU A 150 -25.13 56.67 -211.63
N GLU A 151 -25.46 56.45 -213.00
CA GLU A 151 -25.42 57.43 -214.25
C GLU A 151 -26.03 57.07 -215.76
N ASN A 152 -26.29 57.96 -216.83
CA ASN A 152 -26.72 57.68 -218.35
C ASN A 152 -26.84 58.85 -219.52
N GLU A 153 -26.94 58.66 -220.92
CA GLU A 153 -27.36 59.65 -222.10
C GLU A 153 -27.63 59.24 -223.69
N LYS A 154 -27.52 60.10 -224.82
CA LYS A 154 -28.24 60.08 -226.23
C LYS A 154 -27.58 60.63 -227.64
N LEU A 155 -28.20 60.70 -228.91
CA LEU A 155 -27.60 61.04 -230.32
C LEU A 155 -28.43 61.46 -231.70
N GLN A 156 -27.73 61.84 -232.87
CA GLN A 156 -27.89 62.01 -234.43
C GLN A 156 -28.35 63.28 -235.33
N GLY A 157 -27.67 63.54 -236.51
CA GLY A 157 -28.00 64.52 -237.63
C GLY A 157 -26.89 64.81 -238.72
N ARG A 158 -27.09 65.83 -239.62
CA ARG A 158 -26.11 66.62 -240.51
C ARG A 158 -26.01 66.37 -242.05
N ILE A 159 -26.36 67.40 -242.86
CA ILE A 159 -26.12 67.64 -244.32
C ILE A 159 -26.56 69.10 -244.68
N GLY A 160 -26.20 69.85 -245.75
CA GLY A 160 -25.19 69.77 -246.83
C GLY A 160 -25.75 69.92 -248.29
N GLU A 161 -25.07 70.38 -249.37
CA GLU A 161 -24.20 71.56 -249.61
C GLU A 161 -23.79 71.73 -251.12
N LEU A 162 -24.76 71.79 -252.07
CA LEU A 162 -24.53 72.09 -253.51
C LEU A 162 -25.80 72.68 -254.19
N GLU A 163 -26.34 73.85 -253.87
CA GLU A 163 -25.75 75.20 -253.74
C GLU A 163 -25.17 75.83 -255.04
N TRP A 164 -24.83 75.03 -256.06
CA TRP A 164 -23.97 75.48 -257.19
C TRP A 164 -24.50 75.07 -258.59
N SER A 165 -24.02 75.58 -259.72
CA SER A 165 -23.53 76.95 -259.95
C SER A 165 -24.49 77.78 -260.86
N VAL A 166 -25.73 77.32 -261.04
CA VAL A 166 -26.79 78.11 -261.73
C VAL A 166 -27.12 79.39 -260.95
N THR A 167 -26.90 79.36 -259.65
CA THR A 167 -26.10 80.34 -258.88
C THR A 167 -25.67 81.60 -259.65
N GLN A 168 -24.51 81.66 -260.31
CA GLN A 168 -23.67 82.87 -260.23
C GLN A 168 -24.41 84.21 -260.46
N LEU A 169 -24.79 84.53 -261.69
CA LEU A 169 -25.65 85.65 -262.11
C LEU A 169 -26.47 85.10 -263.30
N GLN A 170 -27.79 85.20 -263.39
CA GLN A 170 -28.65 86.27 -262.90
C GLN A 170 -30.11 85.77 -262.78
N ARG A 171 -30.66 85.33 -261.64
CA ARG A 171 -30.19 85.30 -260.23
C ARG A 171 -30.02 86.63 -259.48
N GLN A 172 -30.34 87.77 -260.09
CA GLN A 172 -30.74 88.96 -259.31
C GLN A 172 -32.26 89.20 -259.30
N ILE A 173 -33.07 88.44 -260.07
CA ILE A 173 -34.51 88.73 -260.22
C ILE A 173 -35.41 87.49 -260.01
N ASP A 174 -35.18 86.34 -260.67
CA ASP A 174 -36.09 85.17 -260.51
C ASP A 174 -35.91 84.34 -259.23
N GLY A 175 -34.86 84.60 -258.44
CA GLY A 175 -34.64 83.92 -257.15
C GLY A 175 -35.82 84.07 -256.17
N MET A 176 -36.62 85.12 -256.32
CA MET A 176 -37.78 85.44 -255.47
C MET A 176 -38.98 84.49 -255.60
N LYS A 177 -38.95 83.47 -256.48
CA LYS A 177 -40.04 82.49 -256.66
C LYS A 177 -39.70 81.08 -256.20
N GLU A 178 -38.42 80.75 -256.13
CA GLU A 178 -37.95 79.40 -255.85
C GLU A 178 -38.32 78.95 -254.42
N ASP A 179 -38.38 79.89 -253.49
CA ASP A 179 -38.82 79.74 -252.09
C ASP A 179 -40.23 79.13 -251.92
N LYS A 180 -41.17 79.36 -252.85
CA LYS A 180 -42.60 79.13 -252.59
C LYS A 180 -43.14 77.78 -253.05
N ALA A 181 -42.61 77.20 -254.13
CA ALA A 181 -43.22 76.03 -254.76
C ALA A 181 -42.70 74.69 -254.24
N LYS A 182 -41.38 74.56 -254.06
CA LYS A 182 -40.70 73.26 -253.87
C LYS A 182 -41.04 72.56 -252.55
N VAL A 183 -41.50 73.28 -251.54
CA VAL A 183 -41.93 72.75 -250.23
C VAL A 183 -43.11 71.77 -250.33
N LYS A 184 -43.96 71.85 -251.36
CA LYS A 184 -45.30 71.23 -251.32
C LYS A 184 -45.42 69.77 -251.76
N GLU A 185 -44.54 69.25 -252.60
CA GLU A 185 -44.82 67.96 -253.28
C GLU A 185 -43.85 66.81 -252.95
N THR A 186 -42.65 67.11 -252.44
CA THR A 186 -41.77 66.09 -251.83
C THR A 186 -42.40 65.45 -250.58
N LEU A 187 -43.31 66.16 -249.91
CA LEU A 187 -44.09 65.69 -248.76
C LEU A 187 -44.83 64.37 -249.06
N ARG A 188 -45.46 64.27 -250.25
CA ARG A 188 -46.34 63.16 -250.64
C ARG A 188 -45.65 61.79 -250.76
N LYS A 189 -44.32 61.74 -250.94
CA LYS A 189 -43.62 60.45 -251.15
C LYS A 189 -43.30 59.75 -249.82
N TYR A 190 -42.96 60.52 -248.78
CA TYR A 190 -42.64 59.95 -247.47
C TYR A 190 -43.85 59.43 -246.69
N GLU A 191 -45.06 59.85 -247.05
CA GLU A 191 -46.32 59.36 -246.44
C GLU A 191 -46.62 57.89 -246.81
N GLY A 192 -46.09 57.38 -247.93
CA GLY A 192 -46.39 56.02 -248.41
C GLY A 192 -45.53 54.90 -247.81
N GLU A 193 -44.23 55.14 -247.60
CA GLU A 193 -43.29 54.10 -247.16
C GLU A 193 -43.40 53.80 -245.65
N ILE A 194 -43.91 54.74 -244.86
CA ILE A 194 -44.09 54.58 -243.39
C ILE A 194 -45.07 53.44 -243.06
N GLN A 195 -46.17 53.31 -243.82
CA GLN A 195 -47.25 52.38 -243.51
C GLN A 195 -46.85 50.90 -243.60
N GLN A 196 -45.81 50.56 -244.38
CA GLN A 196 -45.39 49.16 -244.57
C GLN A 196 -44.42 48.64 -243.48
N LEU A 197 -43.85 49.52 -242.67
CA LEU A 197 -42.94 49.13 -241.58
C LEU A 197 -43.68 48.86 -240.25
N GLU A 198 -44.87 49.43 -240.06
CA GLU A 198 -45.62 49.29 -238.81
C GLU A 198 -46.19 47.86 -238.60
N GLU A 199 -46.65 47.20 -239.67
CA GLU A 199 -47.25 45.86 -239.58
C GLU A 199 -46.24 44.79 -239.11
N ALA A 200 -44.98 44.87 -239.57
CA ALA A 200 -43.92 43.95 -239.16
C ALA A 200 -43.61 44.02 -237.64
N LEU A 201 -43.73 45.21 -237.06
CA LEU A 201 -43.45 45.47 -235.64
C LEU A 201 -44.51 44.85 -234.71
N VAL A 202 -45.72 44.57 -235.22
CA VAL A 202 -46.80 43.95 -234.45
C VAL A 202 -46.56 42.45 -234.23
N HIS A 203 -45.93 41.75 -235.18
CA HIS A 203 -45.71 40.30 -235.07
C HIS A 203 -44.70 39.94 -233.98
N ALA A 204 -43.55 40.62 -233.94
CA ALA A 204 -42.49 40.36 -232.95
C ALA A 204 -42.97 40.55 -231.49
N ARG A 205 -43.84 41.55 -231.25
CA ARG A 205 -44.48 41.82 -229.95
C ARG A 205 -45.43 40.73 -229.45
N LYS A 206 -45.72 39.71 -230.26
CA LYS A 206 -46.59 38.59 -229.87
C LYS A 206 -45.77 37.45 -229.25
N GLU A 207 -44.66 37.08 -229.88
CA GLU A 207 -43.74 36.03 -229.40
C GLU A 207 -43.08 36.41 -228.06
N GLU A 208 -42.73 37.69 -227.87
CA GLU A 208 -42.20 38.23 -226.61
C GLU A 208 -43.12 37.96 -225.41
N LYS A 209 -44.44 38.05 -225.60
CA LYS A 209 -45.42 37.86 -224.51
C LYS A 209 -45.53 36.42 -224.03
N GLU A 210 -45.35 35.46 -224.92
CA GLU A 210 -45.46 34.03 -224.59
C GLU A 210 -44.23 33.61 -223.75
N ALA A 211 -43.03 34.05 -224.12
CA ALA A 211 -41.81 33.83 -223.34
C ALA A 211 -41.87 34.42 -221.92
N VAL A 212 -42.45 35.62 -221.76
CA VAL A 212 -42.63 36.28 -220.44
C VAL A 212 -43.65 35.53 -219.56
N SER A 213 -44.57 34.76 -220.13
CA SER A 213 -45.55 33.98 -219.35
C SER A 213 -44.90 32.77 -218.66
N ALA A 214 -44.03 32.04 -219.35
CA ALA A 214 -43.37 30.85 -218.84
C ALA A 214 -42.43 31.15 -217.65
N ARG A 215 -41.73 32.28 -217.67
CA ARG A 215 -40.76 32.64 -216.62
C ARG A 215 -41.41 32.80 -215.24
N ARG A 216 -42.63 33.37 -215.18
CA ARG A 216 -43.37 33.60 -213.93
C ARG A 216 -43.81 32.32 -213.22
N ALA A 217 -44.02 31.23 -213.96
CA ALA A 217 -44.40 29.95 -213.36
C ALA A 217 -43.26 29.38 -212.51
N LEU A 218 -42.03 29.37 -213.05
CA LEU A 218 -40.83 28.90 -212.35
C LEU A 218 -40.41 29.82 -211.20
N GLU A 219 -40.63 31.14 -211.33
CA GLU A 219 -40.45 32.10 -210.23
C GLU A 219 -41.37 31.74 -209.03
N SER A 220 -42.62 31.32 -209.26
CA SER A 220 -43.57 30.97 -208.21
C SER A 220 -43.25 29.66 -207.46
N GLU A 221 -42.76 28.62 -208.17
CA GLU A 221 -42.44 27.33 -207.54
C GLU A 221 -41.21 27.43 -206.61
N LEU A 222 -40.27 28.32 -206.92
CA LEU A 222 -39.08 28.57 -206.09
C LEU A 222 -39.45 29.21 -204.74
N GLU A 223 -40.32 30.23 -204.74
CA GLU A 223 -40.73 30.90 -203.50
C GLU A 223 -41.42 29.94 -202.51
N ASP A 224 -42.22 28.99 -203.00
CA ASP A 224 -42.88 28.00 -202.14
C ASP A 224 -41.91 26.96 -201.56
N ALA A 225 -40.82 26.65 -202.25
CA ALA A 225 -39.75 25.84 -201.66
C ALA A 225 -39.06 26.58 -200.49
N GLU A 226 -38.74 27.86 -200.67
CA GLU A 226 -38.09 28.70 -199.64
C GLU A 226 -38.99 28.92 -198.41
N ARG A 227 -40.30 29.11 -198.61
CA ARG A 227 -41.31 29.20 -197.53
C ARG A 227 -41.37 27.93 -196.68
N ASN A 228 -41.24 26.77 -197.30
CA ASN A 228 -41.28 25.48 -196.60
C ASN A 228 -39.98 25.20 -195.82
N LEU A 229 -38.81 25.50 -196.40
CA LEU A 229 -37.50 25.37 -195.72
C LEU A 229 -37.40 26.29 -194.49
N SER A 230 -37.95 27.50 -194.61
CA SER A 230 -37.99 28.48 -193.51
C SER A 230 -38.79 27.98 -192.30
N ARG A 231 -39.92 27.30 -192.55
CA ARG A 231 -40.82 26.78 -191.50
C ARG A 231 -40.17 25.67 -190.69
N THR A 232 -39.58 24.66 -191.34
CA THR A 232 -38.91 23.54 -190.65
C THR A 232 -37.68 24.01 -189.86
N THR A 233 -36.95 25.01 -190.38
CA THR A 233 -35.83 25.65 -189.66
C THR A 233 -36.29 26.37 -188.39
N GLN A 234 -37.48 26.97 -188.39
CA GLN A 234 -38.05 27.65 -187.22
C GLN A 234 -38.58 26.65 -186.17
N GLU A 235 -39.23 25.57 -186.62
CA GLU A 235 -39.68 24.48 -185.75
C GLU A 235 -38.51 23.78 -185.03
N GLN A 236 -37.39 23.54 -185.75
CA GLN A 236 -36.18 22.95 -185.15
C GLN A 236 -35.60 23.83 -184.04
N LYS A 237 -35.59 25.16 -184.22
CA LYS A 237 -35.14 26.11 -183.19
C LYS A 237 -36.01 26.05 -181.93
N GLN A 238 -37.34 26.11 -182.08
CA GLN A 238 -38.28 26.07 -180.94
C GLN A 238 -38.19 24.77 -180.13
N LEU A 239 -37.85 23.64 -180.77
CA LEU A 239 -37.59 22.38 -180.07
C LEU A 239 -36.24 22.38 -179.35
N SER A 240 -35.20 23.02 -179.92
CA SER A 240 -33.88 23.14 -179.28
C SER A 240 -33.88 24.07 -178.05
N GLU A 241 -34.67 25.15 -178.07
CA GLU A 241 -34.83 26.04 -176.92
C GLU A 241 -35.56 25.33 -175.77
N LYS A 242 -36.70 24.67 -176.04
CA LYS A 242 -37.44 23.89 -175.03
C LYS A 242 -36.59 22.78 -174.40
N LEU A 243 -35.77 22.07 -175.19
CA LEU A 243 -34.85 21.06 -174.69
C LEU A 243 -33.78 21.65 -173.76
N LYS A 244 -33.32 22.88 -174.05
CA LYS A 244 -32.35 23.61 -173.23
C LYS A 244 -33.00 24.10 -171.92
N ASP A 245 -34.20 24.68 -171.97
CA ASP A 245 -34.94 25.14 -170.80
C ASP A 245 -35.22 23.99 -169.81
N GLU A 246 -35.69 22.84 -170.31
CA GLU A 246 -35.86 21.60 -169.52
C GLU A 246 -34.54 21.11 -168.90
N SER A 247 -33.42 21.23 -169.63
CA SER A 247 -32.11 20.85 -169.09
C SER A 247 -31.65 21.78 -167.96
N GLU A 248 -31.94 23.08 -168.05
CA GLU A 248 -31.59 24.07 -167.03
C GLU A 248 -32.48 23.95 -165.80
N GLN A 249 -33.80 23.70 -165.96
CA GLN A 249 -34.71 23.41 -164.85
C GLN A 249 -34.29 22.13 -164.10
N LYS A 250 -33.91 21.07 -164.83
CA LYS A 250 -33.44 19.81 -164.23
C LYS A 250 -32.13 19.98 -163.45
N GLU A 251 -31.26 20.89 -163.89
CA GLU A 251 -30.02 21.21 -163.18
C GLU A 251 -30.25 22.11 -161.96
N GLN A 252 -31.23 23.02 -162.01
CA GLN A 252 -31.68 23.79 -160.83
C GLN A 252 -32.28 22.87 -159.75
N LEU A 253 -33.16 21.94 -160.14
CA LEU A 253 -33.75 20.97 -159.21
C LEU A 253 -32.72 20.04 -158.56
N ARG A 254 -31.61 19.73 -159.25
CA ARG A 254 -30.46 19.01 -158.66
C ARG A 254 -29.75 19.83 -157.58
N ARG A 255 -29.53 21.12 -157.80
CA ARG A 255 -28.90 22.01 -156.81
C ARG A 255 -29.77 22.12 -155.55
N LEU A 256 -31.06 22.41 -155.73
CA LEU A 256 -32.02 22.47 -154.64
C LEU A 256 -32.09 21.15 -153.85
N LYS A 257 -32.08 20.00 -154.54
CA LYS A 257 -32.04 18.68 -153.88
C LYS A 257 -30.78 18.50 -153.03
N ASN A 258 -29.60 18.85 -153.58
CA ASN A 258 -28.34 18.70 -152.87
C ASN A 258 -28.24 19.67 -151.68
N GLU A 259 -28.79 20.88 -151.80
CA GLU A 259 -28.91 21.86 -150.72
C GLU A 259 -29.80 21.31 -149.59
N MET A 260 -30.99 20.80 -149.90
CA MET A 260 -31.88 20.15 -148.93
C MET A 260 -31.26 18.89 -148.28
N GLU A 261 -30.44 18.12 -149.00
CA GLU A 261 -29.73 16.96 -148.44
C GLU A 261 -28.56 17.36 -147.53
N ASN A 262 -27.87 18.46 -147.84
CA ASN A 262 -26.86 19.06 -146.96
C ASN A 262 -27.49 19.66 -145.69
N GLU A 263 -28.60 20.39 -145.82
CA GLU A 263 -29.36 20.90 -144.66
C GLU A 263 -29.85 19.76 -143.77
N ARG A 264 -30.37 18.67 -144.35
CA ARG A 264 -30.74 17.48 -143.58
C ARG A 264 -29.53 16.87 -142.87
N TRP A 265 -28.38 16.74 -143.52
CA TRP A 265 -27.16 16.26 -142.88
C TRP A 265 -26.66 17.17 -141.74
N HIS A 266 -26.81 18.50 -141.88
CA HIS A 266 -26.52 19.44 -140.80
C HIS A 266 -27.50 19.31 -139.63
N LEU A 267 -28.78 19.06 -139.89
CA LEU A 267 -29.81 18.80 -138.87
C LEU A 267 -29.61 17.44 -138.19
N ASP A 268 -29.30 16.39 -138.94
CA ASP A 268 -28.95 15.07 -138.41
C ASP A 268 -27.75 15.21 -137.43
N LYS A 269 -26.73 16.02 -137.81
CA LYS A 269 -25.58 16.31 -136.93
C LYS A 269 -25.85 17.21 -135.73
N THR A 270 -26.83 18.12 -135.77
CA THR A 270 -27.25 18.85 -134.56
C THR A 270 -28.11 17.98 -133.65
N ILE A 271 -28.90 17.06 -134.22
CA ILE A 271 -29.63 16.04 -133.47
C ILE A 271 -28.65 15.07 -132.78
N GLU A 272 -27.62 14.55 -133.46
CA GLU A 272 -26.57 13.72 -132.84
C GLU A 272 -25.88 14.43 -131.67
N LYS A 273 -25.55 15.72 -131.83
CA LYS A 273 -24.98 16.54 -130.75
C LYS A 273 -25.92 16.71 -129.58
N LEU A 274 -27.17 17.11 -129.82
CA LEU A 274 -28.18 17.31 -128.77
C LEU A 274 -28.55 15.98 -128.07
N GLN A 275 -28.55 14.86 -128.78
CA GLN A 275 -28.71 13.53 -128.19
C GLN A 275 -27.52 13.17 -127.30
N LYS A 276 -26.28 13.46 -127.73
CA LYS A 276 -25.11 13.24 -126.89
C LYS A 276 -25.10 14.17 -125.68
N GLU A 277 -25.30 15.47 -125.86
CA GLU A 277 -25.36 16.46 -124.77
C GLU A 277 -26.46 16.10 -123.76
N MET A 278 -27.62 15.62 -124.22
CA MET A 278 -28.68 15.15 -123.34
C MET A 278 -28.35 13.81 -122.65
N ALA A 279 -27.60 12.92 -123.28
CA ALA A 279 -27.08 11.71 -122.63
C ALA A 279 -26.03 12.06 -121.56
N ASP A 280 -25.05 12.92 -121.89
CA ASP A 280 -24.01 13.41 -120.99
C ASP A 280 -24.64 14.15 -119.77
N ILE A 281 -25.71 14.95 -119.99
CA ILE A 281 -26.48 15.62 -118.92
C ILE A 281 -27.29 14.61 -118.06
N VAL A 282 -27.92 13.60 -118.67
CA VAL A 282 -28.66 12.56 -117.92
C VAL A 282 -27.70 11.70 -117.11
N GLU A 283 -26.51 11.39 -117.63
CA GLU A 283 -25.49 10.67 -116.88
C GLU A 283 -24.90 11.50 -115.74
N ALA A 284 -24.56 12.78 -115.97
CA ALA A 284 -24.12 13.69 -114.91
C ALA A 284 -25.19 13.94 -113.83
N SER A 285 -26.47 14.02 -114.21
CA SER A 285 -27.59 14.09 -113.27
C SER A 285 -27.73 12.79 -112.46
N ARG A 286 -27.51 11.64 -113.10
CA ARG A 286 -27.53 10.32 -112.45
C ARG A 286 -26.34 10.09 -111.51
N THR A 287 -25.14 10.53 -111.85
CA THR A 287 -23.98 10.46 -110.93
C THR A 287 -24.17 11.41 -109.76
N SER A 288 -24.56 12.67 -110.01
CA SER A 288 -24.81 13.64 -108.94
C SER A 288 -25.93 13.20 -107.98
N THR A 289 -27.02 12.61 -108.49
CA THR A 289 -28.07 12.05 -107.62
C THR A 289 -27.62 10.79 -106.87
N LEU A 290 -26.76 9.94 -107.45
CA LEU A 290 -26.15 8.81 -106.76
C LEU A 290 -25.13 9.25 -105.69
N GLU A 291 -24.36 10.32 -105.95
CA GLU A 291 -23.45 10.92 -104.97
C GLU A 291 -24.22 11.52 -103.79
N LEU A 292 -25.31 12.24 -104.04
CA LEU A 292 -26.21 12.73 -102.99
C LEU A 292 -26.89 11.60 -102.21
N GLN A 293 -27.30 10.52 -102.89
CA GLN A 293 -27.84 9.31 -102.26
C GLN A 293 -26.78 8.66 -101.33
N ASN A 294 -25.55 8.49 -101.83
CA ASN A 294 -24.44 7.91 -101.06
C ASN A 294 -24.07 8.79 -99.86
N GLN A 295 -23.92 10.11 -100.04
CA GLN A 295 -23.66 11.06 -98.95
C GLN A 295 -24.77 11.03 -97.90
N LEU A 296 -26.03 10.93 -98.32
CA LEU A 296 -27.18 10.84 -97.42
C LEU A 296 -27.21 9.51 -96.65
N ASP A 297 -26.87 8.39 -97.29
CA ASP A 297 -26.84 7.08 -96.64
C ASP A 297 -25.59 6.89 -95.75
N GLU A 298 -24.44 7.45 -96.14
CA GLU A 298 -23.27 7.61 -95.27
C GLU A 298 -23.57 8.51 -94.07
N TYR A 299 -24.29 9.62 -94.25
CA TYR A 299 -24.71 10.50 -93.16
C TYR A 299 -25.68 9.78 -92.21
N LYS A 300 -26.69 9.07 -92.72
CA LYS A 300 -27.58 8.23 -91.89
C LYS A 300 -26.81 7.17 -91.12
N GLU A 301 -25.87 6.50 -91.76
CA GLU A 301 -25.11 5.41 -91.15
C GLU A 301 -24.06 5.92 -90.16
N LYS A 302 -23.45 7.09 -90.41
CA LYS A 302 -22.64 7.83 -89.44
C LYS A 302 -23.47 8.20 -88.21
N ASN A 303 -24.66 8.81 -88.40
CA ASN A 303 -25.58 9.11 -87.29
C ASN A 303 -26.00 7.85 -86.52
N ARG A 304 -26.23 6.70 -87.18
CA ARG A 304 -26.52 5.42 -86.51
C ARG A 304 -25.35 4.93 -85.68
N ARG A 305 -24.12 4.99 -86.21
CA ARG A 305 -22.89 4.62 -85.49
C ARG A 305 -22.69 5.54 -84.29
N GLU A 306 -22.77 6.86 -84.47
CA GLU A 306 -22.64 7.85 -83.40
C GLU A 306 -23.74 7.70 -82.33
N LEU A 307 -24.98 7.39 -82.72
CA LEU A 307 -26.06 7.08 -81.78
C LEU A 307 -25.82 5.76 -81.02
N ALA A 308 -25.34 4.71 -81.70
CA ALA A 308 -25.00 3.43 -81.07
C ALA A 308 -23.79 3.56 -80.13
N GLU A 309 -22.78 4.33 -80.52
CA GLU A 309 -21.60 4.71 -79.74
C GLU A 309 -22.00 5.49 -78.49
N MET A 310 -22.83 6.54 -78.63
CA MET A 310 -23.39 7.30 -77.51
C MET A 310 -24.24 6.43 -76.59
N GLN A 311 -25.09 5.53 -77.12
CA GLN A 311 -25.85 4.60 -76.29
C GLN A 311 -24.95 3.56 -75.59
N ARG A 312 -23.86 3.12 -76.21
CA ARG A 312 -22.84 2.24 -75.59
C ARG A 312 -22.16 2.96 -74.42
N GLN A 313 -21.63 4.15 -74.68
CA GLN A 313 -21.01 5.00 -73.66
C GLN A 313 -21.99 5.33 -72.52
N LEU A 314 -23.26 5.63 -72.82
CA LEU A 314 -24.28 5.90 -71.80
C LEU A 314 -24.48 4.67 -70.90
N ARG A 315 -24.66 3.47 -71.48
CA ARG A 315 -24.80 2.21 -70.70
C ARG A 315 -23.56 1.92 -69.87
N GLU A 316 -22.37 2.12 -70.41
CA GLU A 316 -21.10 1.95 -69.68
C GLU A 316 -20.97 2.94 -68.51
N LYS A 317 -21.32 4.21 -68.71
CA LYS A 317 -21.35 5.22 -67.64
C LYS A 317 -22.44 4.95 -66.60
N THR A 318 -23.60 4.43 -66.99
CA THR A 318 -24.64 3.97 -66.05
C THR A 318 -24.13 2.79 -65.21
N LEU A 319 -23.53 1.77 -65.83
CA LEU A 319 -22.96 0.63 -65.11
C LEU A 319 -21.83 1.05 -64.16
N GLU A 320 -20.97 2.00 -64.55
CA GLU A 320 -19.90 2.50 -63.68
C GLU A 320 -20.45 3.38 -62.54
N ALA A 321 -21.52 4.14 -62.79
CA ALA A 321 -22.27 4.85 -61.75
C ALA A 321 -22.95 3.87 -60.78
N GLU A 322 -23.47 2.73 -61.24
CA GLU A 322 -24.03 1.69 -60.37
C GLU A 322 -22.94 0.98 -59.54
N LYS A 323 -21.80 0.61 -60.14
CA LYS A 323 -20.65 0.03 -59.41
C LYS A 323 -20.15 0.97 -58.32
N SER A 324 -19.93 2.24 -58.65
CA SER A 324 -19.46 3.25 -57.69
C SER A 324 -20.51 3.55 -56.61
N ARG A 325 -21.81 3.57 -56.94
CA ARG A 325 -22.90 3.67 -55.96
C ARG A 325 -22.94 2.45 -55.02
N LEU A 326 -22.75 1.23 -55.54
CA LEU A 326 -22.70 0.00 -54.74
C LEU A 326 -21.44 -0.06 -53.86
N ALA A 327 -20.29 0.42 -54.35
CA ALA A 327 -19.07 0.55 -53.55
C ALA A 327 -19.24 1.59 -52.43
N ALA A 328 -19.82 2.76 -52.74
CA ALA A 328 -20.13 3.79 -51.74
C ALA A 328 -21.13 3.29 -50.69
N MET A 329 -22.14 2.52 -51.10
CA MET A 329 -23.11 1.91 -50.17
C MET A 329 -22.44 0.89 -49.25
N LYS A 330 -21.56 0.02 -49.76
CA LYS A 330 -20.75 -0.89 -48.91
C LYS A 330 -19.87 -0.13 -47.92
N MET A 331 -19.15 0.89 -48.37
CA MET A 331 -18.32 1.74 -47.50
C MET A 331 -19.17 2.46 -46.44
N GLN A 332 -20.42 2.83 -46.77
CA GLN A 332 -21.37 3.41 -45.81
C GLN A 332 -21.85 2.39 -44.78
N ASP A 333 -22.19 1.15 -45.20
CA ASP A 333 -22.59 0.07 -44.30
C ASP A 333 -21.41 -0.36 -43.40
N GLU A 334 -20.19 -0.45 -43.94
CA GLU A 334 -18.95 -0.73 -43.21
C GLU A 334 -18.65 0.38 -42.18
N MET A 335 -18.77 1.67 -42.56
CA MET A 335 -18.69 2.77 -41.57
C MET A 335 -19.76 2.63 -40.49
N ARG A 336 -21.00 2.30 -40.84
CA ARG A 336 -22.10 2.17 -39.87
C ARG A 336 -21.85 1.05 -38.86
N LEU A 337 -21.27 -0.07 -39.30
CA LEU A 337 -20.84 -1.17 -38.44
C LEU A 337 -19.70 -0.73 -37.51
N MET A 338 -18.66 -0.06 -38.01
CA MET A 338 -17.58 0.44 -37.16
C MET A 338 -18.07 1.50 -36.15
N GLU A 339 -19.05 2.33 -36.50
CA GLU A 339 -19.70 3.24 -35.56
C GLU A 339 -20.55 2.50 -34.51
N GLU A 340 -21.25 1.42 -34.89
CA GLU A 340 -22.00 0.56 -33.96
C GLU A 340 -21.05 -0.14 -32.97
N GLU A 341 -19.96 -0.74 -33.46
CA GLU A 341 -18.89 -1.30 -32.63
C GLU A 341 -18.27 -0.27 -31.68
N LEU A 342 -17.96 0.95 -32.16
CA LEU A 342 -17.45 2.02 -31.30
C LEU A 342 -18.44 2.41 -30.19
N ARG A 343 -19.74 2.40 -30.47
CA ARG A 343 -20.80 2.62 -29.47
C ARG A 343 -20.93 1.46 -28.48
N ASP A 344 -20.68 0.22 -28.91
CA ASP A 344 -20.60 -0.95 -28.02
C ASP A 344 -19.37 -0.88 -27.12
N TYR A 345 -18.19 -0.56 -27.65
CA TYR A 345 -16.97 -0.35 -26.86
C TYR A 345 -17.12 0.79 -25.85
N GLN A 346 -17.75 1.91 -26.22
CA GLN A 346 -18.06 3.01 -25.30
C GLN A 346 -19.00 2.56 -24.16
N ARG A 347 -20.10 1.87 -24.48
CA ARG A 347 -21.02 1.32 -23.46
C ARG A 347 -20.32 0.31 -22.54
N ALA A 348 -19.47 -0.56 -23.08
CA ALA A 348 -18.67 -1.49 -22.29
C ALA A 348 -17.64 -0.76 -21.39
N GLN A 349 -17.09 0.36 -21.85
CA GLN A 349 -16.18 1.21 -21.06
C GLN A 349 -16.92 1.91 -19.92
N ASP A 350 -18.09 2.49 -20.16
CA ASP A 350 -18.92 3.13 -19.13
C ASP A 350 -19.43 2.10 -18.10
N GLU A 351 -19.82 0.91 -18.54
CA GLU A 351 -20.12 -0.22 -17.67
C GLU A 351 -18.89 -0.64 -16.83
N ALA A 352 -17.69 -0.69 -17.42
CA ALA A 352 -16.48 -1.02 -16.68
C ALA A 352 -16.11 0.06 -15.67
N LEU A 353 -16.28 1.34 -16.02
CA LEU A 353 -16.04 2.48 -15.12
C LEU A 353 -17.02 2.50 -13.94
N THR A 354 -18.31 2.29 -14.18
CA THR A 354 -19.33 2.23 -13.11
C THR A 354 -19.14 1.00 -12.22
N LYS A 355 -18.81 -0.18 -12.77
CA LYS A 355 -18.42 -1.36 -11.99
C LYS A 355 -17.17 -1.10 -11.15
N ARG A 356 -16.16 -0.39 -11.69
CA ARG A 356 -14.95 0.00 -10.95
C ARG A 356 -15.26 0.97 -9.81
N GLN A 357 -16.09 1.99 -10.05
CA GLN A 357 -16.54 2.94 -9.01
C GLN A 357 -17.31 2.26 -7.88
N LEU A 358 -18.18 1.29 -8.22
CA LEU A 358 -18.89 0.49 -7.21
C LEU A 358 -17.92 -0.35 -6.37
N LEU A 359 -16.93 -1.00 -7.00
CA LEU A 359 -15.89 -1.75 -6.31
C LEU A 359 -15.03 -0.83 -5.42
N GLU A 360 -14.60 0.32 -5.93
CA GLU A 360 -13.89 1.36 -5.18
C GLU A 360 -14.69 1.88 -3.97
N GLN A 361 -16.02 1.88 -4.01
CA GLN A 361 -16.86 2.21 -2.86
C GLN A 361 -16.91 1.05 -1.87
N THR A 362 -17.19 -0.18 -2.32
CA THR A 362 -17.23 -1.35 -1.42
C THR A 362 -15.90 -1.63 -0.73
N LEU A 363 -14.77 -1.28 -1.35
CA LEU A 363 -13.45 -1.34 -0.71
C LEU A 363 -13.34 -0.35 0.46
N LYS A 364 -13.77 0.91 0.29
CA LYS A 364 -13.79 1.92 1.36
C LYS A 364 -14.73 1.54 2.50
N ASP A 365 -15.88 0.97 2.17
CA ASP A 365 -16.85 0.48 3.15
C ASP A 365 -16.26 -0.68 3.98
N LEU A 366 -15.52 -1.60 3.32
CA LEU A 366 -14.79 -2.69 3.97
C LEU A 366 -13.56 -2.23 4.76
N GLU A 367 -12.84 -1.21 4.30
CA GLU A 367 -11.74 -0.55 5.02
C GLU A 367 -12.27 0.07 6.32
N TYR A 368 -13.37 0.82 6.26
CA TYR A 368 -14.02 1.38 7.45
C TYR A 368 -14.53 0.29 8.41
N GLU A 369 -15.12 -0.79 7.89
CA GLU A 369 -15.49 -1.96 8.72
C GLU A 369 -14.25 -2.61 9.38
N LEU A 370 -13.10 -2.64 8.70
CA LEU A 370 -11.87 -3.23 9.21
C LEU A 370 -11.24 -2.35 10.31
N GLU A 371 -11.22 -1.03 10.12
CA GLU A 371 -10.80 -0.05 11.14
C GLU A 371 -11.69 -0.16 12.40
N ALA A 372 -13.01 -0.18 12.22
CA ALA A 372 -13.97 -0.37 13.32
C ALA A 372 -13.75 -1.70 14.06
N LYS A 373 -13.49 -2.80 13.32
CA LYS A 373 -13.14 -4.10 13.92
C LYS A 373 -11.78 -4.08 14.62
N SER A 374 -10.81 -3.28 14.15
CA SER A 374 -9.53 -3.10 14.82
C SER A 374 -9.70 -2.36 16.15
N HIS A 375 -10.43 -1.24 16.18
CA HIS A 375 -10.72 -0.52 17.42
C HIS A 375 -11.45 -1.42 18.45
N LEU A 376 -12.44 -2.19 18.00
CA LEU A 376 -13.12 -3.18 18.87
C LEU A 376 -12.20 -4.31 19.35
N LYS A 377 -11.19 -4.71 18.56
CA LYS A 377 -10.16 -5.66 18.98
C LYS A 377 -9.22 -5.04 20.02
N ASP A 378 -8.82 -3.79 19.84
CA ASP A 378 -7.93 -3.08 20.76
C ASP A 378 -8.60 -2.80 22.11
N ASP A 379 -9.88 -2.43 22.12
CA ASP A 379 -10.67 -2.28 23.36
C ASP A 379 -10.93 -3.62 24.05
N ARG A 380 -11.14 -4.71 23.29
CA ARG A 380 -11.15 -6.08 23.85
C ARG A 380 -9.79 -6.46 24.45
N SER A 381 -8.69 -6.12 23.80
CA SER A 381 -7.33 -6.37 24.29
C SER A 381 -7.06 -5.62 25.61
N ARG A 382 -7.45 -4.34 25.67
CA ARG A 382 -7.42 -3.53 26.91
C ARG A 382 -8.27 -4.15 28.02
N LEU A 383 -9.47 -4.63 27.71
CA LEU A 383 -10.35 -5.25 28.69
C LEU A 383 -9.83 -6.61 29.18
N VAL A 384 -9.27 -7.44 28.29
CA VAL A 384 -8.60 -8.70 28.65
C VAL A 384 -7.45 -8.41 29.60
N LYS A 385 -6.56 -7.48 29.26
CA LYS A 385 -5.46 -7.10 30.16
C LYS A 385 -5.96 -6.59 31.53
N GLN A 386 -7.01 -5.76 31.56
CA GLN A 386 -7.61 -5.32 32.83
C GLN A 386 -8.24 -6.44 33.66
N MET A 387 -8.55 -7.60 33.07
CA MET A 387 -8.98 -8.79 33.80
C MET A 387 -7.79 -9.67 34.21
N GLU A 388 -6.75 -9.78 33.37
CA GLU A 388 -5.48 -10.44 33.70
C GLU A 388 -4.79 -9.75 34.89
N ASP A 389 -4.68 -8.42 34.86
CA ASP A 389 -4.14 -7.60 35.96
C ASP A 389 -4.93 -7.82 37.27
N LYS A 390 -6.26 -8.00 37.19
CA LYS A 390 -7.12 -8.28 38.36
C LYS A 390 -7.02 -9.73 38.86
N VAL A 391 -6.88 -10.70 37.96
CA VAL A 391 -6.66 -12.10 38.34
C VAL A 391 -5.32 -12.21 39.07
N SER A 392 -4.26 -11.61 38.53
CA SER A 392 -2.95 -11.50 39.17
C SER A 392 -3.03 -10.87 40.58
N GLN A 393 -3.79 -9.77 40.73
CA GLN A 393 -4.02 -9.17 42.05
C GLN A 393 -4.76 -10.13 43.01
N LEU A 394 -5.83 -10.78 42.57
CA LEU A 394 -6.58 -11.73 43.39
C LEU A 394 -5.79 -13.01 43.72
N GLU A 395 -4.87 -13.42 42.85
CA GLU A 395 -3.93 -14.51 43.10
C GLU A 395 -2.89 -14.12 44.16
N MET A 396 -2.40 -12.88 44.15
CA MET A 396 -1.55 -12.34 45.22
C MET A 396 -2.31 -12.24 46.56
N GLU A 397 -3.50 -11.67 46.58
CA GLU A 397 -4.34 -11.56 47.79
C GLU A 397 -4.68 -12.95 48.38
N LEU A 398 -4.94 -13.95 47.52
CA LEU A 398 -5.17 -15.33 47.93
C LEU A 398 -3.91 -16.01 48.49
N GLU A 399 -2.73 -15.70 47.95
CA GLU A 399 -1.47 -16.24 48.44
C GLU A 399 -1.05 -15.58 49.77
N GLU A 400 -1.30 -14.28 49.94
CA GLU A 400 -1.14 -13.60 51.23
C GLU A 400 -2.05 -14.22 52.31
N GLU A 401 -3.32 -14.50 52.00
CA GLU A 401 -4.23 -15.17 52.93
C GLU A 401 -3.88 -16.64 53.21
N ARG A 402 -3.27 -17.36 52.26
CA ARG A 402 -2.68 -18.69 52.52
C ARG A 402 -1.52 -18.59 53.50
N ASN A 403 -0.58 -17.66 53.29
CA ASN A 403 0.54 -17.43 54.20
C ASN A 403 0.04 -17.02 55.62
N ASN A 404 -1.00 -16.19 55.71
CA ASN A 404 -1.64 -15.85 56.97
C ASN A 404 -2.28 -17.07 57.65
N SER A 405 -2.99 -17.91 56.89
CA SER A 405 -3.58 -19.18 57.36
C SER A 405 -2.53 -20.17 57.86
N ASP A 406 -1.39 -20.28 57.18
CA ASP A 406 -0.31 -21.20 57.57
C ASP A 406 0.42 -20.69 58.83
N LEU A 407 0.69 -19.38 58.94
CA LEU A 407 1.24 -18.77 60.16
C LEU A 407 0.28 -18.92 61.38
N LEU A 408 -1.03 -18.81 61.17
CA LEU A 408 -2.03 -19.11 62.20
C LEU A 408 -2.05 -20.59 62.56
N SER A 409 -1.91 -21.48 61.57
CA SER A 409 -1.85 -22.93 61.77
C SER A 409 -0.61 -23.34 62.55
N GLU A 410 0.57 -22.80 62.24
CA GLU A 410 1.79 -23.00 63.04
C GLU A 410 1.64 -22.49 64.48
N ARG A 411 0.94 -21.36 64.67
CA ARG A 411 0.67 -20.83 66.02
C ARG A 411 -0.25 -21.75 66.81
N ILE A 412 -1.22 -22.38 66.14
CA ILE A 412 -2.12 -23.38 66.73
C ILE A 412 -1.38 -24.68 67.05
N THR A 413 -0.49 -25.18 66.18
CA THR A 413 0.31 -26.39 66.47
C THR A 413 1.27 -26.16 67.64
N ARG A 414 2.03 -25.06 67.64
CA ARG A 414 2.92 -24.69 68.77
C ARG A 414 2.16 -24.55 70.09
N SER A 415 0.98 -23.93 70.08
CA SER A 415 0.14 -23.82 71.27
C SER A 415 -0.41 -25.18 71.72
N ARG A 416 -0.74 -26.08 70.78
CA ARG A 416 -1.16 -27.45 71.08
C ARG A 416 -0.03 -28.30 71.66
N GLU A 417 1.17 -28.19 71.11
CA GLU A 417 2.38 -28.84 71.63
C GLU A 417 2.67 -28.41 73.07
N GLN A 418 2.59 -27.11 73.36
CA GLN A 418 2.71 -26.58 74.73
C GLN A 418 1.62 -27.12 75.67
N MET A 419 0.36 -27.22 75.21
CA MET A 419 -0.71 -27.82 76.01
C MET A 419 -0.50 -29.32 76.26
N GLU A 420 -0.02 -30.08 75.27
CA GLU A 420 0.27 -31.51 75.41
C GLU A 420 1.49 -31.75 76.32
N GLN A 421 2.51 -30.87 76.28
CA GLN A 421 3.65 -30.87 77.20
C GLN A 421 3.18 -30.66 78.65
N VAL A 422 2.49 -29.55 78.94
CA VAL A 422 2.00 -29.23 80.30
C VAL A 422 1.03 -30.31 80.81
N ARG A 423 0.25 -30.94 79.92
CA ARG A 423 -0.59 -32.10 80.25
C ARG A 423 0.24 -33.33 80.63
N SER A 424 1.36 -33.58 79.95
CA SER A 424 2.29 -34.67 80.27
C SER A 424 2.99 -34.43 81.61
N GLU A 425 3.48 -33.21 81.85
CA GLU A 425 4.06 -32.78 83.13
C GLU A 425 3.06 -32.94 84.29
N LEU A 426 1.80 -32.54 84.09
CA LEU A 426 0.72 -32.73 85.06
C LEU A 426 0.39 -34.21 85.32
N LEU A 427 0.54 -35.09 84.34
CA LEU A 427 0.37 -36.54 84.52
C LEU A 427 1.55 -37.15 85.28
N GLN A 428 2.78 -36.69 85.01
CA GLN A 428 3.97 -37.09 85.75
C GLN A 428 3.91 -36.65 87.22
N GLU A 429 3.54 -35.41 87.50
CA GLU A 429 3.33 -34.91 88.87
C GLU A 429 2.22 -35.68 89.62
N ARG A 430 1.16 -36.11 88.91
CA ARG A 430 0.14 -36.99 89.51
C ARG A 430 0.67 -38.37 89.88
N ALA A 431 1.55 -38.95 89.06
CA ALA A 431 2.21 -40.22 89.36
C ALA A 431 3.17 -40.07 90.56
N VAL A 432 4.08 -39.09 90.53
CA VAL A 432 5.00 -38.80 91.64
C VAL A 432 4.24 -38.53 92.95
N ARG A 433 3.13 -37.77 92.90
CA ARG A 433 2.26 -37.57 94.07
C ARG A 433 1.63 -38.88 94.57
N GLN A 434 1.24 -39.79 93.68
CA GLN A 434 0.66 -41.08 94.07
C GLN A 434 1.72 -41.95 94.76
N ASP A 435 2.94 -42.01 94.23
CA ASP A 435 4.06 -42.73 94.84
C ASP A 435 4.41 -42.16 96.23
N LEU A 436 4.49 -40.82 96.35
CA LEU A 436 4.71 -40.13 97.63
C LEU A 436 3.58 -40.36 98.66
N GLU A 437 2.33 -40.51 98.23
CA GLU A 437 1.22 -40.86 99.13
C GLU A 437 1.30 -42.34 99.56
N CYS A 438 1.75 -43.25 98.68
CA CYS A 438 2.05 -44.63 99.05
C CYS A 438 3.22 -44.73 100.06
N ASP A 439 4.30 -43.98 99.85
CA ASP A 439 5.42 -43.88 100.80
C ASP A 439 4.98 -43.28 102.12
N LYS A 440 4.16 -42.21 102.11
CA LYS A 440 3.54 -41.63 103.31
C LYS A 440 2.72 -42.66 104.07
N ILE A 441 1.86 -43.45 103.41
CA ILE A 441 1.08 -44.51 104.06
C ILE A 441 1.98 -45.60 104.65
N SER A 442 3.07 -45.96 103.96
CA SER A 442 4.08 -46.91 104.44
C SER A 442 4.79 -46.40 105.69
N LEU A 443 5.26 -45.14 105.67
CA LEU A 443 5.91 -44.47 106.79
C LEU A 443 4.95 -44.22 107.97
N GLU A 444 3.69 -43.90 107.72
CA GLU A 444 2.66 -43.81 108.75
C GLU A 444 2.41 -45.16 109.43
N ARG A 445 2.40 -46.27 108.67
CA ARG A 445 2.30 -47.62 109.24
C ARG A 445 3.52 -47.94 110.09
N GLN A 446 4.73 -47.73 109.57
CA GLN A 446 5.97 -47.91 110.34
C GLN A 446 5.97 -47.06 111.62
N ASN A 447 5.49 -45.82 111.57
CA ASN A 447 5.36 -44.95 112.75
C ASN A 447 4.31 -45.48 113.75
N LYS A 448 3.20 -46.06 113.30
CA LYS A 448 2.20 -46.72 114.16
C LYS A 448 2.78 -47.98 114.82
N ASP A 449 3.53 -48.79 114.08
CA ASP A 449 4.20 -49.99 114.59
C ASP A 449 5.29 -49.63 115.62
N LEU A 450 6.13 -48.62 115.32
CA LEU A 450 7.14 -48.10 116.24
C LEU A 450 6.52 -47.48 117.50
N LYS A 451 5.47 -46.66 117.38
CA LYS A 451 4.74 -46.12 118.53
C LYS A 451 4.12 -47.22 119.38
N SER A 452 3.51 -48.24 118.77
CA SER A 452 2.96 -49.39 119.50
C SER A 452 4.05 -50.19 120.22
N ARG A 453 5.24 -50.34 119.60
CA ARG A 453 6.39 -50.99 120.22
C ARG A 453 7.01 -50.16 121.34
N ILE A 454 7.03 -48.83 121.22
CA ILE A 454 7.40 -47.92 122.31
C ILE A 454 6.39 -48.06 123.46
N ILE A 455 5.09 -48.01 123.21
CA ILE A 455 4.05 -48.19 124.25
C ILE A 455 4.16 -49.57 124.94
N HIS A 456 4.44 -50.64 124.21
CA HIS A 456 4.70 -51.96 124.79
C HIS A 456 5.96 -51.99 125.65
N LEU A 457 7.06 -51.42 125.16
CA LEU A 457 8.32 -51.32 125.92
C LEU A 457 8.12 -50.46 127.16
N GLU A 458 7.60 -49.24 127.04
CA GLU A 458 7.29 -48.37 128.17
C GLU A 458 6.32 -49.02 129.16
N GLY A 459 5.26 -49.70 128.71
CA GLY A 459 4.31 -50.38 129.60
C GLY A 459 4.95 -51.50 130.40
N SER A 460 5.79 -52.33 129.76
CA SER A 460 6.52 -53.41 130.44
C SER A 460 7.67 -52.89 131.32
N TYR A 461 8.36 -51.82 130.93
CA TYR A 461 9.45 -51.21 131.70
C TYR A 461 8.91 -50.38 132.89
N ARG A 462 7.79 -49.67 132.71
CA ARG A 462 7.09 -48.97 133.80
C ARG A 462 6.55 -49.98 134.79
N SER A 463 5.63 -50.88 134.41
CA SER A 463 5.03 -51.84 135.37
C SER A 463 6.06 -52.62 136.21
N SER A 464 7.19 -53.02 135.60
CA SER A 464 8.33 -53.63 136.31
C SER A 464 9.03 -52.66 137.28
N LYS A 465 9.38 -51.44 136.83
CA LYS A 465 10.07 -50.45 137.67
C LYS A 465 9.17 -49.76 138.69
N GLU A 466 7.89 -49.59 138.41
CA GLU A 466 6.90 -48.85 139.19
C GLU A 466 6.53 -49.66 140.43
N GLY A 467 6.37 -50.98 140.30
CA GLY A 467 6.29 -51.89 141.45
C GLY A 467 7.58 -51.93 142.29
N LEU A 468 8.76 -51.86 141.66
CA LEU A 468 10.05 -51.78 142.36
C LEU A 468 10.25 -50.42 143.06
N VAL A 469 9.79 -49.32 142.46
CA VAL A 469 9.84 -47.97 143.04
C VAL A 469 8.93 -47.91 144.26
N VAL A 470 7.67 -48.35 144.16
CA VAL A 470 6.75 -48.40 145.32
C VAL A 470 7.30 -49.28 146.44
N GLN A 471 7.97 -50.39 146.11
CA GLN A 471 8.66 -51.23 147.10
C GLN A 471 9.85 -50.50 147.76
N MET A 472 10.62 -49.72 147.01
CA MET A 472 11.74 -48.92 147.55
C MET A 472 11.24 -47.72 148.35
N GLU A 473 10.16 -47.06 147.93
CA GLU A 473 9.52 -45.95 148.64
C GLU A 473 8.94 -46.43 149.98
N ALA A 474 8.24 -47.56 150.01
CA ALA A 474 7.79 -48.17 151.26
C ALA A 474 8.96 -48.56 152.18
N ARG A 475 10.09 -49.01 151.61
CA ARG A 475 11.30 -49.34 152.35
C ARG A 475 12.05 -48.09 152.86
N ILE A 476 11.95 -46.97 152.16
CA ILE A 476 12.45 -45.66 152.61
C ILE A 476 11.60 -45.17 153.78
N ALA A 477 10.26 -45.17 153.66
CA ALA A 477 9.36 -44.79 154.75
C ALA A 477 9.56 -45.63 156.02
N GLU A 478 9.74 -46.96 155.88
CA GLU A 478 10.07 -47.85 157.01
C GLU A 478 11.40 -47.48 157.70
N LEU A 479 12.37 -46.94 156.97
CA LEU A 479 13.64 -46.47 157.51
C LEU A 479 13.55 -45.04 158.09
N GLU A 480 12.70 -44.18 157.52
CA GLU A 480 12.42 -42.83 158.00
C GLU A 480 11.65 -42.85 159.33
N ASP A 481 10.58 -43.66 159.45
CA ASP A 481 9.86 -43.87 160.73
C ASP A 481 10.79 -44.38 161.84
N ARG A 482 11.71 -45.29 161.49
CA ARG A 482 12.72 -45.81 162.43
C ARG A 482 13.76 -44.76 162.81
N LEU A 483 14.20 -43.93 161.85
CA LEU A 483 15.11 -42.83 162.12
C LEU A 483 14.47 -41.79 163.03
N GLU A 484 13.21 -41.39 162.80
CA GLU A 484 12.51 -40.49 163.71
C GLU A 484 12.33 -41.13 165.12
N GLY A 485 12.14 -42.45 165.19
CA GLY A 485 12.14 -43.19 166.46
C GLY A 485 13.47 -43.03 167.20
N GLU A 486 14.59 -43.33 166.54
CA GLU A 486 15.93 -43.15 167.10
C GLU A 486 16.24 -41.68 167.42
N GLU A 487 15.71 -40.71 166.68
CA GLU A 487 15.84 -39.28 167.00
C GLU A 487 15.08 -38.86 168.26
N ARG A 488 13.85 -39.38 168.46
CA ARG A 488 13.06 -39.16 169.68
C ARG A 488 13.75 -39.76 170.90
N ASP A 489 14.27 -40.99 170.77
CA ASP A 489 15.05 -41.64 171.84
C ASP A 489 16.38 -40.91 172.10
N ARG A 490 17.07 -40.43 171.06
CA ARG A 490 18.27 -39.60 171.18
C ARG A 490 17.98 -38.28 171.90
N ALA A 491 16.84 -37.64 171.65
CA ALA A 491 16.43 -36.42 172.36
C ALA A 491 16.10 -36.70 173.84
N SER A 492 15.42 -37.82 174.13
CA SER A 492 15.18 -38.32 175.49
C SER A 492 16.49 -38.57 176.24
N LEU A 493 17.44 -39.27 175.60
CA LEU A 493 18.78 -39.52 176.13
C LEU A 493 19.60 -38.24 176.32
N GLN A 494 19.48 -37.24 175.44
CA GLN A 494 20.13 -35.94 175.66
C GLN A 494 19.55 -35.20 176.87
N LEU A 495 18.24 -35.27 177.11
CA LEU A 495 17.61 -34.67 178.29
C LEU A 495 18.02 -35.38 179.58
N SER A 496 18.13 -36.71 179.58
CA SER A 496 18.63 -37.48 180.72
C SER A 496 20.13 -37.21 180.95
N ASN A 497 20.94 -37.16 179.90
CA ASN A 497 22.37 -36.83 180.01
C ASN A 497 22.58 -35.41 180.55
N ARG A 498 21.86 -34.40 180.04
CA ARG A 498 21.86 -33.03 180.62
C ARG A 498 21.38 -32.96 182.07
N ARG A 499 20.69 -33.98 182.59
CA ARG A 499 20.32 -34.10 184.01
C ARG A 499 21.45 -34.76 184.82
N LEU A 500 22.10 -35.78 184.26
CA LEU A 500 23.29 -36.42 184.83
C LEU A 500 24.49 -35.47 184.87
N GLU A 501 24.77 -34.72 183.79
CA GLU A 501 25.81 -33.68 183.71
C GLU A 501 25.68 -32.63 184.83
N ARG A 502 24.45 -32.21 185.15
CA ARG A 502 24.19 -31.31 186.29
C ARG A 502 24.48 -31.98 187.62
N LYS A 503 24.02 -33.23 187.81
CA LYS A 503 24.30 -34.00 189.03
C LYS A 503 25.80 -34.29 189.22
N VAL A 504 26.53 -34.51 188.13
CA VAL A 504 28.00 -34.64 188.13
C VAL A 504 28.66 -33.31 188.51
N LYS A 505 28.21 -32.17 187.99
CA LYS A 505 28.74 -30.85 188.41
C LYS A 505 28.47 -30.55 189.89
N GLU A 506 27.28 -30.86 190.39
CA GLU A 506 26.96 -30.77 191.82
C GLU A 506 27.90 -31.66 192.67
N LEU A 507 28.15 -32.90 192.24
CA LEU A 507 29.05 -33.82 192.94
C LEU A 507 30.53 -33.44 192.81
N VAL A 508 30.97 -32.87 191.69
CA VAL A 508 32.35 -32.37 191.52
C VAL A 508 32.59 -31.18 192.44
N MET A 509 31.67 -30.21 192.51
CA MET A 509 31.79 -29.11 193.45
C MET A 509 31.83 -29.61 194.91
N GLN A 510 30.98 -30.57 195.27
CA GLN A 510 31.01 -31.19 196.60
C GLN A 510 32.35 -31.90 196.87
N VAL A 511 32.90 -32.64 195.90
CA VAL A 511 34.21 -33.28 196.03
C VAL A 511 35.32 -32.24 196.13
N ASP A 512 35.28 -31.14 195.39
CA ASP A 512 36.28 -30.05 195.45
C ASP A 512 36.26 -29.36 196.83
N ASP A 513 35.07 -29.07 197.39
CA ASP A 513 34.89 -28.54 198.74
C ASP A 513 35.41 -29.52 199.82
N GLU A 514 35.11 -30.81 199.69
CA GLU A 514 35.64 -31.88 200.55
C GLU A 514 37.18 -31.99 200.41
N HIS A 515 37.73 -31.87 199.19
CA HIS A 515 39.17 -31.92 198.94
C HIS A 515 39.91 -30.72 199.54
N LEU A 516 39.29 -29.55 199.54
CA LEU A 516 39.82 -28.34 200.17
C LEU A 516 39.85 -28.53 201.70
N SER A 517 38.75 -29.00 202.29
CA SER A 517 38.68 -29.30 203.74
C SER A 517 39.69 -30.37 204.17
N LEU A 518 39.85 -31.45 203.39
CA LEU A 518 40.86 -32.48 203.63
C LEU A 518 42.29 -31.96 203.46
N THR A 519 42.52 -30.94 202.61
CA THR A 519 43.83 -30.32 202.44
C THR A 519 44.21 -29.46 203.65
N ASP A 520 43.29 -28.65 204.17
CA ASP A 520 43.49 -27.90 205.41
C ASP A 520 43.72 -28.82 206.62
N GLN A 521 42.92 -29.89 206.75
CA GLN A 521 43.11 -30.91 207.78
C GLN A 521 44.48 -31.62 207.65
N LYS A 522 44.86 -32.01 206.43
CA LYS A 522 46.18 -32.59 206.12
C LYS A 522 47.31 -31.66 206.54
N ASP A 523 47.22 -30.37 206.27
CA ASP A 523 48.33 -29.44 206.56
C ASP A 523 48.41 -29.06 208.04
N GLN A 524 47.28 -29.00 208.77
CA GLN A 524 47.29 -29.01 210.24
C GLN A 524 47.95 -30.27 210.81
N LEU A 525 47.59 -31.46 210.29
CA LEU A 525 48.19 -32.74 210.72
C LEU A 525 49.66 -32.84 210.34
N SER A 526 50.08 -32.27 209.21
CA SER A 526 51.48 -32.23 208.75
C SER A 526 52.35 -31.34 209.63
N LEU A 527 51.81 -30.21 210.11
CA LEU A 527 52.45 -29.38 211.13
C LEU A 527 52.57 -30.13 212.47
N ARG A 528 51.52 -30.81 212.92
CA ARG A 528 51.55 -31.70 214.10
C ARG A 528 52.57 -32.83 213.96
N LEU A 529 52.65 -33.47 212.79
CA LEU A 529 53.58 -34.56 212.50
C LEU A 529 55.04 -34.09 212.55
N LYS A 530 55.34 -32.87 212.07
CA LYS A 530 56.68 -32.27 212.20
C LYS A 530 57.06 -31.99 213.65
N ALA A 531 56.11 -31.56 214.49
CA ALA A 531 56.36 -31.40 215.93
C ALA A 531 56.59 -32.75 216.61
N MET A 532 55.73 -33.74 216.34
CA MET A 532 55.84 -35.10 216.92
C MET A 532 57.12 -35.82 216.49
N LYS A 533 57.56 -35.70 215.23
CA LYS A 533 58.83 -36.28 214.78
C LYS A 533 60.02 -35.78 215.58
N ARG A 534 60.03 -34.49 215.93
CA ARG A 534 61.10 -33.91 216.76
C ARG A 534 61.11 -34.51 218.18
N GLN A 535 59.94 -34.80 218.76
CA GLN A 535 59.87 -35.51 220.05
C GLN A 535 60.30 -36.98 219.94
N VAL A 536 60.08 -37.63 218.79
CA VAL A 536 60.59 -38.99 218.53
C VAL A 536 62.11 -38.97 218.38
N GLU A 537 62.69 -38.02 217.64
CA GLU A 537 64.15 -37.85 217.52
C GLU A 537 64.81 -37.58 218.90
N GLU A 538 64.18 -36.75 219.74
CA GLU A 538 64.61 -36.51 221.13
C GLU A 538 64.47 -37.76 222.04
N ALA A 539 63.60 -38.73 221.71
CA ALA A 539 63.41 -39.99 222.43
C ALA A 539 64.28 -41.15 221.91
N GLU A 540 64.59 -41.18 220.60
CA GLU A 540 65.47 -42.19 219.99
C GLU A 540 66.92 -42.05 220.53
N GLU A 541 67.38 -40.82 220.79
CA GLU A 541 68.64 -40.59 221.52
C GLU A 541 68.66 -41.19 222.94
N GLU A 542 67.51 -41.32 223.61
CA GLU A 542 67.40 -41.95 224.93
C GLU A 542 67.34 -43.49 224.82
N ILE A 543 66.73 -44.01 223.76
CA ILE A 543 66.71 -45.44 223.44
C ILE A 543 68.13 -45.96 223.14
N ASP A 544 68.96 -45.22 222.40
CA ASP A 544 70.35 -45.61 222.13
C ASP A 544 71.21 -45.67 223.41
N ARG A 545 70.94 -44.79 224.39
CA ARG A 545 71.55 -44.86 225.73
C ARG A 545 71.16 -46.16 226.42
N LEU A 546 69.88 -46.54 226.38
CA LEU A 546 69.36 -47.77 227.01
C LEU A 546 69.82 -49.06 226.31
N GLU A 547 69.81 -49.12 224.97
CA GLU A 547 70.31 -50.23 224.15
C GLU A 547 71.77 -50.58 224.49
N SER A 548 72.60 -49.57 224.74
CA SER A 548 74.00 -49.75 225.14
C SER A 548 74.16 -50.48 226.49
N SER A 549 73.19 -50.35 227.40
CA SER A 549 73.18 -51.05 228.69
C SER A 549 72.62 -52.46 228.58
N LYS A 550 71.52 -52.66 227.84
CA LYS A 550 70.92 -53.97 227.55
C LYS A 550 71.93 -54.94 226.93
N LYS A 551 72.68 -54.46 225.92
CA LYS A 551 73.74 -55.23 225.24
C LYS A 551 74.93 -55.61 226.14
N LYS A 552 75.03 -55.11 227.37
CA LYS A 552 76.00 -55.60 228.38
C LYS A 552 75.47 -56.85 229.07
N LEU A 553 74.32 -56.73 229.75
CA LEU A 553 73.65 -57.80 230.51
C LEU A 553 73.41 -59.06 229.68
N GLN A 554 73.09 -58.89 228.40
CA GLN A 554 72.74 -60.02 227.53
C GLN A 554 73.88 -61.05 227.35
N ARG A 555 75.16 -60.65 227.48
CA ARG A 555 76.30 -61.58 227.41
C ARG A 555 76.47 -62.42 228.67
N GLU A 556 76.05 -61.91 229.82
CA GLU A 556 76.16 -62.58 231.12
C GLU A 556 75.11 -63.72 231.26
N LEU A 557 74.06 -63.69 230.43
CA LEU A 557 73.00 -64.71 230.38
C LEU A 557 73.40 -65.92 229.50
N GLU A 558 74.02 -65.67 228.34
CA GLU A 558 74.41 -66.72 227.40
C GLU A 558 75.46 -67.66 228.01
N GLU A 559 76.41 -67.12 228.80
CA GLU A 559 77.40 -67.91 229.56
C GLU A 559 76.79 -68.87 230.61
N GLN A 560 75.51 -68.69 231.00
CA GLN A 560 74.80 -69.60 231.92
C GLN A 560 74.01 -70.71 231.21
N MET A 561 73.68 -70.55 229.92
CA MET A 561 72.82 -71.50 229.20
C MET A 561 73.57 -72.78 228.80
N ASP A 562 74.75 -72.65 228.19
CA ASP A 562 75.53 -73.80 227.66
C ASP A 562 75.97 -74.79 228.75
N VAL A 563 76.14 -74.31 229.98
CA VAL A 563 76.46 -75.13 231.16
C VAL A 563 75.33 -76.12 231.49
N ASN A 564 74.09 -75.78 231.13
CA ASN A 564 72.89 -76.54 231.52
C ASN A 564 72.57 -77.70 230.55
N GLU A 565 72.71 -77.48 229.23
CA GLU A 565 72.50 -78.55 228.23
C GLU A 565 73.49 -79.72 228.39
N GLN A 566 74.73 -79.42 228.81
CA GLN A 566 75.80 -80.40 228.98
C GLN A 566 75.47 -81.49 230.02
N LEU A 567 74.49 -81.25 230.90
CA LEU A 567 74.01 -82.20 231.91
C LEU A 567 72.82 -83.07 231.44
N GLN A 568 71.92 -82.55 230.60
CA GLN A 568 70.67 -83.26 230.27
C GLN A 568 70.87 -84.49 229.37
N GLY A 569 71.87 -84.47 228.48
CA GLY A 569 72.14 -85.57 227.56
C GLY A 569 72.49 -86.91 228.23
N GLN A 570 73.09 -86.87 229.43
CA GLN A 570 73.62 -88.07 230.10
C GLN A 570 72.54 -88.92 230.80
N LEU A 571 71.32 -88.37 231.02
CA LEU A 571 70.33 -89.00 231.90
C LEU A 571 69.38 -89.98 231.20
N ASN A 572 69.07 -89.77 229.92
CA ASN A 572 67.92 -90.41 229.26
C ASN A 572 68.18 -91.83 228.70
N ALA A 573 69.43 -92.24 228.50
CA ALA A 573 69.75 -93.53 227.88
C ALA A 573 69.61 -94.75 228.82
N VAL A 574 69.74 -94.55 230.14
CA VAL A 574 70.04 -95.65 231.09
C VAL A 574 68.77 -96.34 231.66
N LYS A 575 67.56 -95.88 231.33
CA LYS A 575 66.35 -96.21 232.12
C LYS A 575 65.10 -96.73 231.39
N LYS A 576 65.23 -97.26 230.17
CA LYS A 576 64.10 -97.99 229.51
C LYS A 576 64.24 -99.52 229.43
N ASP A 577 65.39 -100.10 229.80
CA ASP A 577 65.53 -101.56 230.00
C ASP A 577 65.57 -102.00 231.48
N LEU A 578 65.75 -101.09 232.45
CA LEU A 578 65.64 -101.44 233.87
C LEU A 578 64.82 -100.46 234.74
N ARG A 579 63.69 -101.00 235.20
CA ARG A 579 63.03 -100.80 236.51
C ARG A 579 62.36 -99.45 236.83
N LEU A 580 61.03 -99.57 236.86
CA LEU A 580 60.12 -99.17 237.95
C LEU A 580 59.86 -97.67 238.22
N LYS A 581 58.57 -97.43 238.49
CA LYS A 581 57.95 -96.20 239.03
C LYS A 581 57.96 -95.02 238.04
N LYS A 582 56.82 -94.39 237.69
CA LYS A 582 55.65 -93.85 238.45
C LYS A 582 55.85 -92.34 238.65
N LEU A 583 54.86 -91.55 238.18
CA LEU A 583 54.63 -90.15 238.57
C LEU A 583 55.71 -89.13 238.08
N PRO A 584 55.56 -87.80 238.27
CA PRO A 584 54.60 -86.96 237.50
C PRO A 584 55.12 -85.51 237.18
N SER A 585 54.19 -84.60 236.88
CA SER A 585 53.96 -83.35 237.67
C SER A 585 54.81 -82.08 237.47
N LYS A 586 54.06 -80.97 237.30
CA LYS A 586 54.29 -79.60 237.85
C LYS A 586 55.47 -78.79 237.27
N VAL A 587 55.55 -77.47 237.42
CA VAL A 587 54.66 -76.41 238.00
C VAL A 587 54.83 -75.16 237.09
N LEU A 588 53.86 -74.23 236.93
CA LEU A 588 53.63 -72.99 237.72
C LEU A 588 54.95 -72.21 238.04
N ASP A 589 54.99 -70.91 238.24
CA ASP A 589 53.98 -69.97 238.76
C ASP A 589 53.58 -68.91 237.69
N ASP A 590 52.39 -68.29 237.66
CA ASP A 590 51.42 -67.94 238.72
C ASP A 590 51.92 -66.73 239.57
N MET A 591 51.00 -65.91 240.11
CA MET A 591 51.26 -64.63 240.83
C MET A 591 51.75 -63.46 239.92
N ASP A 592 51.41 -62.17 240.12
CA ASP A 592 50.45 -61.51 241.03
C ASP A 592 49.87 -60.24 240.36
N ASP A 593 48.61 -59.93 240.68
CA ASP A 593 47.91 -58.64 240.92
C ASP A 593 48.10 -57.34 240.07
N ASP A 594 47.02 -56.55 240.14
CA ASP A 594 46.80 -55.10 239.93
C ASP A 594 47.16 -54.46 238.56
N ASP A 595 46.25 -53.76 237.87
CA ASP A 595 45.49 -52.52 238.15
C ASP A 595 46.30 -51.22 237.98
N ASP A 596 45.59 -50.15 237.54
CA ASP A 596 46.03 -48.74 237.51
C ASP A 596 47.23 -48.34 236.61
N LEU A 597 47.38 -47.10 236.13
CA LEU A 597 46.41 -46.05 235.73
C LEU A 597 47.16 -44.95 234.91
N SER A 598 46.39 -44.04 234.30
CA SER A 598 46.75 -42.60 234.15
C SER A 598 47.87 -42.17 233.15
N THR A 599 47.84 -40.85 232.88
CA THR A 599 48.88 -39.96 232.32
C THR A 599 48.71 -39.68 230.82
N ASP A 600 47.83 -38.78 230.36
CA ASP A 600 47.62 -37.32 230.65
C ASP A 600 48.34 -36.41 229.63
N GLY A 601 47.81 -35.21 229.41
CA GLY A 601 48.20 -34.26 228.36
C GLY A 601 47.33 -34.37 227.09
N GLY A 602 46.35 -33.50 226.83
CA GLY A 602 45.98 -32.24 227.51
C GLY A 602 46.62 -31.00 226.88
N SER A 603 45.99 -29.82 227.08
CA SER A 603 46.37 -28.48 226.54
C SER A 603 45.87 -28.18 225.10
N LEU A 604 44.76 -27.44 224.88
CA LEU A 604 44.52 -25.97 224.95
C LEU A 604 44.81 -25.24 223.61
N CYS A 605 44.20 -24.09 223.23
CA CYS A 605 43.42 -23.07 223.97
C CYS A 605 42.28 -22.43 223.13
N GLU A 606 41.22 -21.97 223.82
CA GLU A 606 40.45 -20.69 223.70
C GLU A 606 39.88 -20.15 222.34
N VAL A 607 38.65 -19.60 222.20
CA VAL A 607 37.88 -18.50 222.89
C VAL A 607 38.32 -17.08 222.44
N PRO A 608 37.42 -16.07 222.18
CA PRO A 608 35.95 -16.06 221.97
C PRO A 608 35.44 -15.07 220.85
N LEU A 609 34.13 -14.70 220.92
CA LEU A 609 33.36 -13.57 220.34
C LEU A 609 32.47 -13.87 219.10
N SER A 610 31.27 -13.27 218.91
CA SER A 610 30.29 -12.64 219.84
C SER A 610 28.98 -12.19 219.12
N PHE A 611 27.79 -12.54 219.64
CA PHE A 611 26.46 -11.92 219.36
C PHE A 611 25.98 -11.91 217.87
N THR A 612 24.73 -11.71 217.46
CA THR A 612 23.42 -11.22 218.02
C THR A 612 22.31 -11.84 217.11
N PHE A 613 21.00 -11.96 217.39
CA PHE A 613 20.09 -11.67 218.52
C PHE A 613 18.77 -12.50 218.34
N SER A 614 17.71 -12.25 219.14
CA SER A 614 16.36 -12.85 218.98
C SER A 614 15.24 -11.80 219.07
N LYS A 615 14.09 -11.99 218.40
CA LYS A 615 12.73 -11.94 219.01
C LYS A 615 11.52 -12.05 218.04
N ASP A 616 10.50 -12.76 218.55
CA ASP A 616 9.06 -12.46 218.60
C ASP A 616 8.20 -12.02 217.38
N SER A 617 7.18 -12.85 217.14
CA SER A 617 5.73 -12.49 217.17
C SER A 617 4.94 -12.18 215.88
N SER A 618 3.80 -12.88 215.82
CA SER A 618 2.46 -12.46 215.36
C SER A 618 2.16 -12.16 213.88
N ALA A 619 1.27 -13.02 213.35
CA ALA A 619 -0.02 -12.68 212.73
C ALA A 619 -0.12 -12.32 211.23
N ALA A 620 -0.75 -13.29 210.53
CA ALA A 620 -1.94 -13.11 209.69
C ALA A 620 -1.82 -12.72 208.19
N SER A 621 -2.81 -13.25 207.46
CA SER A 621 -3.39 -12.77 206.19
C SER A 621 -2.63 -12.88 204.86
N GLN A 622 -3.07 -13.92 204.12
CA GLN A 622 -3.63 -13.84 202.76
C GLN A 622 -2.72 -13.70 201.51
N ILE A 623 -3.06 -14.57 200.54
CA ILE A 623 -2.70 -14.62 199.11
C ILE A 623 -1.25 -15.04 198.84
#